data_AF-A0A8J5JWS6-F1
#
_entry.id   AF-A0A8J5JWS6-F1
#
_cell.length_a   1.000
_cell.length_b   1.000
_cell.length_c   1.000
_cell.angle_alpha   90.00
_cell.angle_beta   90.00
_cell.angle_gamma   90.00
#
_symmetry.space_group_name_H-M   'P 1'
#
loop_
_entity.id
_entity.type
_entity.pdbx_description
1 polymer ?
#
loop_
_entity_poly.entity_id
_entity_poly.type
_entity_poly.pdbx_seq_one_letter_code
_entity_poly.pdbx_strand_id
1 'polypeptide(L)'
;MTLVLSWSSRGGGKGLVEGGNVSQLLLRVLEAAQQVHQKMYHCRRGGVVVRMMMRVVTVVIMLVVTLLLVSWFDPLSSSSPSDAAFHLHHEDLQEALKTSQKKVRRGKKIDNNNQHPDNHNNHPLDNHNKDPLLLPTQGYTVPNCPCVRFGLDKNALNSAREAAATTPWLYPSWFIKNYTFKGESTCSDYSTQRGGGQRVVSFSYYSVDPVTDYDSEHSKKYFRPLYGRALAIATLYPGWLMRIYHNVSSQDHNATKYLCSIYCAHSHVDLCPVTELPDLGNLIQQVVVGRLWRFAEGDPTVEAFMSRDTDRYVERQETARLWRFAVMGDPTVEAFMSRDTDSWILERETVVVQEWLKSGKAFHVIRDHPSHKAIILAGLWGGFNIWPNTLRRVRGDIFHHPANYSLKYDQYMLATRVWPVIKNDVLQHDSYNCLREGHTGARPFPVKREDFQYCGWGPFKYIERRRLSLTKCPPECRPQNHSDWNYC
;
A
#
# COMPACT_ATOMS: atom_id res chain seq x y z
N MET A 1 -17.71 -1.32 -36.46
CA MET A 1 -18.36 -2.28 -35.55
C MET A 1 -19.81 -1.84 -35.47
N THR A 2 -20.68 -2.48 -36.26
CA THR A 2 -22.08 -2.07 -36.44
C THR A 2 -22.91 -2.73 -35.35
N LEU A 3 -23.53 -1.94 -34.48
CA LEU A 3 -24.48 -2.43 -33.47
C LEU A 3 -25.89 -2.09 -33.97
N VAL A 4 -26.58 -3.10 -34.49
CA VAL A 4 -28.02 -3.08 -34.74
C VAL A 4 -28.68 -3.52 -33.44
N LEU A 5 -29.39 -2.61 -32.77
CA LEU A 5 -30.25 -2.94 -31.63
C LEU A 5 -31.69 -2.95 -32.11
N SER A 6 -32.26 -4.15 -32.22
CA SER A 6 -33.70 -4.39 -32.29
C SER A 6 -34.19 -4.63 -30.86
N TRP A 7 -35.27 -3.96 -30.44
CA TRP A 7 -36.02 -4.32 -29.24
C TRP A 7 -37.53 -4.17 -29.46
N SER A 8 -38.28 -5.21 -29.09
CA SER A 8 -39.73 -5.30 -29.15
C SER A 8 -40.38 -4.78 -27.87
N SER A 9 -41.49 -4.06 -27.97
CA SER A 9 -42.27 -3.61 -26.82
C SER A 9 -43.24 -4.70 -26.32
N ARG A 10 -43.32 -4.88 -25.00
CA ARG A 10 -44.51 -5.44 -24.33
C ARG A 10 -44.74 -4.79 -22.97
N GLY A 11 -45.94 -4.22 -22.83
CA GLY A 11 -46.67 -3.91 -21.58
C GLY A 11 -46.14 -2.71 -20.81
N GLY A 12 -46.85 -1.59 -20.60
CA GLY A 12 -48.31 -1.40 -20.54
C GLY A 12 -48.68 -0.99 -19.11
N GLY A 13 -48.71 0.32 -18.83
CA GLY A 13 -49.11 0.89 -17.55
C GLY A 13 -49.30 2.40 -17.69
N LYS A 14 -50.53 2.85 -17.46
CA LYS A 14 -51.09 4.15 -17.86
C LYS A 14 -50.63 5.32 -16.97
N GLY A 15 -50.50 6.48 -17.60
CA GLY A 15 -50.85 7.77 -17.01
C GLY A 15 -49.69 8.73 -16.82
N LEU A 16 -49.47 9.64 -17.77
CA LEU A 16 -48.98 10.99 -17.48
C LEU A 16 -49.30 11.95 -18.63
N VAL A 17 -49.68 13.14 -18.20
CA VAL A 17 -50.18 14.32 -18.89
C VAL A 17 -49.23 14.83 -19.98
N GLU A 18 -49.81 15.45 -21.01
CA GLU A 18 -49.14 16.15 -22.11
C GLU A 18 -48.00 17.07 -21.63
N GLY A 19 -46.77 16.72 -22.02
CA GLY A 19 -45.55 17.50 -21.84
C GLY A 19 -44.60 17.29 -23.01
N GLY A 20 -45.08 17.47 -24.23
CA GLY A 20 -44.27 17.35 -25.44
C GLY A 20 -43.59 18.67 -25.79
N ASN A 21 -42.24 18.71 -25.78
CA ASN A 21 -41.48 19.38 -26.85
C ASN A 21 -39.97 19.07 -26.84
N VAL A 22 -39.33 18.93 -25.68
CA VAL A 22 -37.86 18.91 -25.61
C VAL A 22 -37.25 17.57 -26.06
N SER A 23 -37.77 16.44 -25.58
CA SER A 23 -37.22 15.12 -25.92
C SER A 23 -37.43 14.76 -27.40
N GLN A 24 -38.57 15.12 -28.00
CA GLN A 24 -38.80 14.92 -29.44
C GLN A 24 -37.89 15.81 -30.29
N LEU A 25 -37.63 17.04 -29.86
CA LEU A 25 -36.69 17.94 -30.53
C LEU A 25 -35.25 17.41 -30.45
N LEU A 26 -34.82 16.92 -29.28
CA LEU A 26 -33.51 16.31 -29.08
C LEU A 26 -33.33 15.04 -29.94
N LEU A 27 -34.35 14.20 -30.07
CA LEU A 27 -34.29 13.04 -30.98
C LEU A 27 -34.10 13.46 -32.44
N ARG A 28 -34.83 14.47 -32.93
CA ARG A 28 -34.66 14.98 -34.31
C ARG A 28 -33.28 15.57 -34.55
N VAL A 29 -32.72 16.26 -33.56
CA VAL A 29 -31.35 16.80 -33.61
C VAL A 29 -30.32 15.67 -33.65
N LEU A 30 -30.53 14.60 -32.87
CA LEU A 30 -29.66 13.42 -32.87
C LEU A 30 -29.66 12.70 -34.22
N GLU A 31 -30.83 12.49 -34.81
CA GLU A 31 -30.97 11.88 -36.13
C GLU A 31 -30.29 12.71 -37.22
N ALA A 32 -30.49 14.03 -37.21
CA ALA A 32 -29.84 14.93 -38.17
C ALA A 32 -28.30 14.92 -38.01
N ALA A 33 -27.80 14.95 -36.77
CA ALA A 33 -26.37 14.91 -36.50
C ALA A 33 -25.72 13.58 -36.92
N GLN A 34 -26.42 12.45 -36.72
CA GLN A 34 -25.96 11.13 -37.18
C GLN A 34 -25.92 11.04 -38.71
N GLN A 35 -26.91 11.58 -39.41
CA GLN A 35 -26.90 11.64 -40.88
C GLN A 35 -25.75 12.50 -41.42
N VAL A 36 -25.45 13.63 -40.80
CA VAL A 36 -24.31 14.49 -41.15
C VAL A 36 -22.99 13.77 -40.90
N HIS A 37 -22.85 13.11 -39.74
CA HIS A 37 -21.68 12.32 -39.39
C HIS A 37 -21.43 11.19 -40.41
N GLN A 38 -22.49 10.48 -40.81
CA GLN A 38 -22.40 9.38 -41.78
C GLN A 38 -22.03 9.87 -43.19
N LYS A 39 -22.56 11.02 -43.62
CA LYS A 39 -22.18 11.65 -44.90
C LYS A 39 -20.73 12.17 -44.89
N MET A 40 -20.27 12.74 -43.78
CA MET A 40 -18.88 13.20 -43.64
C MET A 40 -17.88 12.03 -43.60
N TYR A 41 -18.26 10.91 -43.00
CA TYR A 41 -17.43 9.69 -42.92
C TYR A 41 -17.11 9.09 -44.30
N HIS A 42 -17.96 9.29 -45.31
CA HIS A 42 -17.73 8.80 -46.68
C HIS A 42 -17.01 9.81 -47.60
N CYS A 43 -16.68 11.01 -47.10
CA CYS A 43 -15.94 12.01 -47.86
C CYS A 43 -14.42 11.73 -47.81
N ARG A 44 -13.91 10.92 -48.76
CA ARG A 44 -12.50 10.46 -48.85
C ARG A 44 -11.45 11.56 -49.14
N ARG A 45 -11.83 12.84 -49.22
CA ARG A 45 -10.90 13.99 -49.40
C ARG A 45 -10.98 15.02 -48.25
N GLY A 46 -11.36 14.59 -47.06
CA GLY A 46 -11.43 15.47 -45.90
C GLY A 46 -10.06 15.90 -45.36
N GLY A 47 -9.61 17.11 -45.72
CA GLY A 47 -8.50 17.79 -45.06
C GLY A 47 -8.80 18.15 -43.60
N VAL A 48 -7.93 18.93 -42.96
CA VAL A 48 -8.00 19.30 -41.53
C VAL A 48 -9.39 19.81 -41.11
N VAL A 49 -10.07 20.56 -41.98
CA VAL A 49 -11.41 21.13 -41.75
C VAL A 49 -12.49 20.05 -41.57
N VAL A 50 -12.47 18.97 -42.36
CA VAL A 50 -13.48 17.89 -42.26
C VAL A 50 -13.27 17.06 -40.98
N ARG A 51 -12.01 16.84 -40.56
CA ARG A 51 -11.73 16.18 -39.27
C ARG A 51 -12.17 17.04 -38.09
N MET A 52 -12.02 18.35 -38.20
CA MET A 52 -12.46 19.29 -37.16
C MET A 52 -13.99 19.33 -37.08
N MET A 53 -14.69 19.36 -38.21
CA MET A 53 -16.16 19.28 -38.25
C MET A 53 -16.68 17.94 -37.72
N MET A 54 -16.05 16.80 -38.03
CA MET A 54 -16.45 15.51 -37.46
C MET A 54 -16.32 15.47 -35.93
N ARG A 55 -15.28 16.11 -35.37
CA ARG A 55 -15.14 16.23 -33.91
C ARG A 55 -16.27 17.07 -33.30
N VAL A 56 -16.63 18.17 -33.93
CA VAL A 56 -17.75 19.02 -33.48
C VAL A 56 -19.07 18.25 -33.51
N VAL A 57 -19.37 17.55 -34.62
CA VAL A 57 -20.60 16.75 -34.75
C VAL A 57 -20.62 15.61 -33.74
N THR A 58 -19.49 14.96 -33.46
CA THR A 58 -19.39 13.90 -32.44
C THR A 58 -19.68 14.45 -31.04
N VAL A 59 -19.16 15.64 -30.71
CA VAL A 59 -19.44 16.29 -29.41
C VAL A 59 -20.92 16.67 -29.29
N VAL A 60 -21.54 17.16 -30.36
CA VAL A 60 -22.98 17.48 -30.37
C VAL A 60 -23.82 16.20 -30.15
N ILE A 61 -23.47 15.09 -30.81
CA ILE A 61 -24.13 13.79 -30.59
C ILE A 61 -24.01 13.36 -29.13
N MET A 62 -22.81 13.42 -28.55
CA MET A 62 -22.56 13.04 -27.16
C MET A 62 -23.38 13.92 -26.19
N LEU A 63 -23.40 15.24 -26.39
CA LEU A 63 -24.18 16.16 -25.55
C LEU A 63 -25.68 15.88 -25.61
N VAL A 64 -26.23 15.64 -26.80
CA VAL A 64 -27.66 15.35 -26.98
C VAL A 64 -28.03 14.00 -26.34
N VAL A 65 -27.17 12.99 -26.44
CA VAL A 65 -27.36 11.69 -25.76
C VAL A 65 -27.32 11.88 -24.24
N THR A 66 -26.38 12.65 -23.71
CA THR A 66 -26.32 12.96 -22.27
C THR A 66 -27.57 13.68 -21.80
N LEU A 67 -28.07 14.66 -22.56
CA LEU A 67 -29.31 15.38 -22.23
C LEU A 67 -30.56 14.49 -22.28
N LEU A 68 -30.60 13.51 -23.19
CA LEU A 68 -31.67 12.50 -23.25
C LEU A 68 -31.59 11.50 -22.09
N LEU A 69 -30.38 11.15 -21.64
CA LEU A 69 -30.19 10.30 -20.47
C LEU A 69 -30.59 11.01 -19.18
N VAL A 70 -30.26 12.31 -19.07
CA VAL A 70 -30.66 13.13 -17.91
C VAL A 70 -32.18 13.34 -17.88
N SER A 71 -32.85 13.48 -19.02
CA SER A 71 -34.31 13.66 -19.08
C SER A 71 -35.12 12.39 -18.82
N TRP A 72 -34.48 11.21 -18.82
CA TRP A 72 -35.10 9.92 -18.53
C TRP A 72 -34.89 9.44 -17.08
N PHE A 73 -34.08 10.14 -16.29
CA PHE A 73 -33.84 9.83 -14.88
C PHE A 73 -34.52 10.88 -13.98
N ASP A 74 -35.72 10.55 -13.48
CA ASP A 74 -36.29 11.23 -12.31
C ASP A 74 -35.58 10.72 -11.03
N PRO A 75 -34.95 11.58 -10.21
CA PRO A 75 -34.32 11.17 -8.96
C PRO A 75 -35.28 11.36 -7.78
N LEU A 76 -35.89 10.27 -7.31
CA LEU A 76 -36.42 10.19 -5.94
C LEU A 76 -35.50 9.29 -5.09
N SER A 77 -34.45 9.88 -4.53
CA SER A 77 -33.97 9.58 -3.17
C SER A 77 -32.82 10.52 -2.81
N SER A 78 -32.95 11.14 -1.65
CA SER A 78 -32.05 12.12 -1.04
C SER A 78 -30.73 11.50 -0.56
N SER A 79 -29.61 11.99 -1.11
CA SER A 79 -28.31 12.02 -0.42
C SER A 79 -27.46 13.16 -0.98
N SER A 80 -26.68 13.79 -0.10
CA SER A 80 -26.05 15.12 -0.24
C SER A 80 -24.96 15.24 -1.33
N PRO A 81 -24.57 16.48 -1.73
CA PRO A 81 -23.69 16.74 -2.89
C PRO A 81 -22.21 16.31 -2.76
N SER A 82 -21.80 15.68 -1.66
CA SER A 82 -20.40 15.28 -1.40
C SER A 82 -19.97 13.95 -2.04
N ASP A 83 -20.92 13.09 -2.40
CA ASP A 83 -20.63 11.71 -2.81
C ASP A 83 -20.37 11.59 -4.33
N ALA A 84 -20.86 12.53 -5.13
CA ALA A 84 -20.69 12.52 -6.59
C ALA A 84 -19.24 12.80 -7.04
N ALA A 85 -18.48 13.59 -6.27
CA ALA A 85 -17.08 13.88 -6.58
C ALA A 85 -16.14 12.69 -6.31
N PHE A 86 -16.54 11.76 -5.42
CA PHE A 86 -15.76 10.57 -5.07
C PHE A 86 -15.94 9.43 -6.07
N HIS A 87 -17.08 9.33 -6.74
CA HIS A 87 -17.35 8.29 -7.74
C HIS A 87 -16.62 8.50 -9.08
N LEU A 88 -16.44 9.75 -9.51
CA LEU A 88 -15.76 10.06 -10.78
C LEU A 88 -14.30 9.59 -10.83
N HIS A 89 -13.56 9.65 -9.72
CA HIS A 89 -12.17 9.12 -9.66
C HIS A 89 -12.08 7.59 -9.53
N HIS A 90 -13.17 6.93 -9.13
CA HIS A 90 -13.19 5.49 -8.94
C HIS A 90 -13.33 4.74 -10.28
N GLU A 91 -14.07 5.28 -11.25
CA GLU A 91 -14.28 4.65 -12.56
C GLU A 91 -13.01 4.72 -13.44
N ASP A 92 -12.29 5.85 -13.45
CA ASP A 92 -11.04 6.01 -14.19
C ASP A 92 -9.95 5.01 -13.76
N LEU A 93 -9.86 4.72 -12.45
CA LEU A 93 -8.93 3.72 -11.89
C LEU A 93 -9.34 2.28 -12.22
N GLN A 94 -10.65 1.99 -12.26
CA GLN A 94 -11.17 0.66 -12.61
C GLN A 94 -10.99 0.35 -14.10
N GLU A 95 -11.10 1.35 -14.96
CA GLU A 95 -10.91 1.20 -16.41
C GLU A 95 -9.43 0.99 -16.79
N ALA A 96 -8.51 1.69 -16.12
CA ALA A 96 -7.07 1.44 -16.23
C ALA A 96 -6.68 0.00 -15.82
N LEU A 97 -7.30 -0.54 -14.76
CA LEU A 97 -7.03 -1.90 -14.25
C LEU A 97 -7.61 -3.03 -15.11
N LYS A 98 -8.77 -2.82 -15.75
CA LYS A 98 -9.35 -3.81 -16.69
C LYS A 98 -8.49 -3.99 -17.94
N THR A 99 -7.72 -2.97 -18.31
CA THR A 99 -6.85 -2.98 -19.49
C THR A 99 -5.59 -3.84 -19.27
N SER A 100 -5.09 -3.96 -18.03
CA SER A 100 -3.93 -4.82 -17.70
C SER A 100 -4.29 -6.31 -17.57
N GLN A 101 -5.48 -6.64 -17.04
CA GLN A 101 -5.94 -8.02 -16.82
C GLN A 101 -6.17 -8.82 -18.11
N LYS A 102 -6.46 -8.16 -19.24
CA LYS A 102 -6.70 -8.82 -20.54
C LYS A 102 -5.44 -9.42 -21.18
N LYS A 103 -4.24 -9.02 -20.74
CA LYS A 103 -2.96 -9.55 -21.26
C LYS A 103 -2.49 -10.84 -20.58
N VAL A 104 -2.99 -11.18 -19.39
CA VAL A 104 -2.47 -12.30 -18.57
C VAL A 104 -3.22 -13.63 -18.81
N ARG A 105 -4.41 -13.61 -19.43
CA ARG A 105 -5.25 -14.81 -19.60
C ARG A 105 -5.01 -15.66 -20.88
N ARG A 106 -3.95 -15.40 -21.63
CA ARG A 106 -3.57 -16.25 -22.79
C ARG A 106 -2.29 -17.03 -22.50
N GLY A 107 -2.44 -18.21 -21.91
CA GLY A 107 -1.39 -19.23 -21.91
C GLY A 107 -1.37 -20.15 -20.69
N LYS A 108 -2.18 -21.22 -20.70
CA LYS A 108 -1.80 -22.57 -20.28
C LYS A 108 -3.00 -23.52 -20.34
N LYS A 109 -2.96 -24.43 -21.32
CA LYS A 109 -3.68 -25.71 -21.34
C LYS A 109 -2.57 -26.76 -21.18
N ILE A 110 -2.63 -27.61 -20.17
CA ILE A 110 -1.75 -28.77 -20.02
C ILE A 110 -2.66 -29.96 -19.71
N ASP A 111 -2.52 -30.99 -20.54
CA ASP A 111 -3.29 -32.23 -20.51
C ASP A 111 -2.77 -33.17 -19.41
N ASN A 112 -3.71 -33.85 -18.74
CA ASN A 112 -3.47 -34.93 -17.79
C ASN A 112 -3.40 -36.27 -18.53
N ASN A 113 -2.34 -37.06 -18.31
CA ASN A 113 -2.39 -38.52 -18.37
C ASN A 113 -1.13 -39.11 -17.71
N ASN A 114 -1.30 -39.87 -16.62
CA ASN A 114 -0.87 -41.26 -16.52
C ASN A 114 -1.17 -41.87 -15.15
N GLN A 115 -1.68 -43.11 -15.21
CA GLN A 115 -2.04 -43.99 -14.10
C GLN A 115 -0.81 -44.73 -13.54
N HIS A 116 -0.83 -44.90 -12.19
CA HIS A 116 -0.46 -46.04 -11.31
C HIS A 116 0.55 -47.13 -11.75
N PRO A 117 1.28 -47.81 -10.80
CA PRO A 117 0.64 -48.65 -9.77
C PRO A 117 1.30 -48.68 -8.37
N ASP A 118 0.58 -49.38 -7.49
CA ASP A 118 0.70 -49.54 -6.05
C ASP A 118 2.07 -49.98 -5.50
N ASN A 119 2.38 -49.52 -4.30
CA ASN A 119 3.16 -50.31 -3.35
C ASN A 119 2.70 -50.06 -1.92
N HIS A 120 2.11 -51.11 -1.33
CA HIS A 120 1.80 -51.21 0.09
C HIS A 120 3.08 -51.14 0.92
N ASN A 121 3.08 -50.34 2.01
CA ASN A 121 3.72 -50.70 3.28
C ASN A 121 3.30 -49.74 4.40
N ASN A 122 2.46 -50.25 5.31
CA ASN A 122 2.35 -49.95 6.74
C ASN A 122 2.63 -48.52 7.24
N HIS A 123 1.58 -47.69 7.30
CA HIS A 123 1.51 -46.58 8.26
C HIS A 123 0.80 -47.06 9.54
N PRO A 124 1.32 -46.74 10.74
CA PRO A 124 0.57 -46.97 11.97
C PRO A 124 -0.66 -46.06 11.97
N LEU A 125 -1.79 -46.65 12.35
CA LEU A 125 -3.11 -46.05 12.51
C LEU A 125 -3.04 -44.64 13.12
N ASP A 126 -3.33 -43.63 12.30
CA ASP A 126 -3.59 -42.26 12.74
C ASP A 126 -5.00 -42.20 13.33
N ASN A 127 -5.16 -42.75 14.54
CA ASN A 127 -6.41 -42.76 15.27
C ASN A 127 -6.31 -41.84 16.49
N HIS A 128 -6.18 -40.54 16.21
CA HIS A 128 -6.41 -39.51 17.19
C HIS A 128 -7.61 -38.68 16.76
N ASN A 129 -8.79 -39.16 17.16
CA ASN A 129 -10.00 -38.37 17.29
C ASN A 129 -9.75 -37.32 18.40
N LYS A 130 -8.99 -36.27 18.07
CA LYS A 130 -8.83 -35.08 18.91
C LYS A 130 -10.02 -34.21 18.63
N ASP A 131 -10.80 -33.90 19.65
CA ASP A 131 -11.75 -32.79 19.57
C ASP A 131 -11.05 -31.59 18.91
N PRO A 132 -11.71 -30.89 17.97
CA PRO A 132 -11.12 -29.71 17.37
C PRO A 132 -10.73 -28.77 18.51
N LEU A 133 -9.47 -28.30 18.53
CA LEU A 133 -9.03 -27.32 19.50
C LEU A 133 -9.92 -26.07 19.37
N LEU A 134 -10.88 -25.92 20.29
CA LEU A 134 -11.83 -24.82 20.33
C LEU A 134 -11.29 -23.77 21.29
N LEU A 135 -10.73 -22.69 20.74
CA LEU A 135 -10.34 -21.53 21.50
C LEU A 135 -11.45 -20.49 21.47
N PRO A 136 -11.78 -19.85 22.60
CA PRO A 136 -12.78 -18.80 22.63
C PRO A 136 -12.33 -17.62 21.76
N THR A 137 -13.30 -16.91 21.21
CA THR A 137 -13.07 -15.71 20.41
C THR A 137 -13.53 -14.47 21.18
N GLN A 138 -12.87 -13.34 20.95
CA GLN A 138 -13.28 -12.05 21.48
C GLN A 138 -13.36 -10.99 20.38
N GLY A 139 -14.09 -9.90 20.67
CA GLY A 139 -14.15 -8.72 19.83
C GLY A 139 -12.98 -7.77 20.11
N TYR A 140 -12.34 -7.30 19.06
CA TYR A 140 -11.27 -6.32 19.08
C TYR A 140 -11.74 -5.03 18.45
N THR A 141 -11.60 -3.93 19.17
CA THR A 141 -11.99 -2.60 18.74
C THR A 141 -10.80 -1.67 18.73
N VAL A 142 -10.80 -0.75 17.77
CA VAL A 142 -9.92 0.42 17.79
C VAL A 142 -10.75 1.57 18.37
N PRO A 143 -10.20 2.39 19.30
CA PRO A 143 -10.94 3.50 19.90
C PRO A 143 -11.60 4.39 18.83
N ASN A 144 -12.88 4.71 19.03
CA ASN A 144 -13.71 5.52 18.13
C ASN A 144 -13.92 4.94 16.71
N CYS A 145 -13.54 3.69 16.45
CA CYS A 145 -13.95 2.99 15.24
C CYS A 145 -15.29 2.28 15.42
N PRO A 146 -16.21 2.36 14.43
CA PRO A 146 -17.54 1.76 14.54
C PRO A 146 -17.55 0.24 14.35
N CYS A 147 -16.49 -0.34 13.79
CA CYS A 147 -16.42 -1.78 13.51
C CYS A 147 -15.68 -2.55 14.61
N VAL A 148 -16.14 -3.78 14.85
CA VAL A 148 -15.50 -4.76 15.71
C VAL A 148 -14.91 -5.87 14.84
N ARG A 149 -13.71 -6.34 15.16
CA ARG A 149 -13.13 -7.53 14.53
C ARG A 149 -13.10 -8.68 15.52
N PHE A 150 -13.61 -9.85 15.13
CA PHE A 150 -13.56 -11.03 15.98
C PHE A 150 -12.30 -11.84 15.68
N GLY A 151 -11.64 -12.31 16.73
CA GLY A 151 -10.42 -13.13 16.66
C GLY A 151 -10.29 -14.01 17.89
N LEU A 152 -9.23 -14.84 17.95
CA LEU A 152 -8.97 -15.69 19.12
C LEU A 152 -8.74 -14.81 20.35
N ASP A 153 -9.34 -15.19 21.49
CA ASP A 153 -9.05 -14.55 22.77
C ASP A 153 -7.57 -14.69 23.12
N LYS A 154 -6.92 -13.56 23.44
CA LYS A 154 -5.47 -13.52 23.65
C LYS A 154 -5.04 -14.29 24.90
N ASN A 155 -5.84 -14.25 25.97
CA ASN A 155 -5.50 -14.92 27.23
C ASN A 155 -5.63 -16.43 27.10
N ALA A 156 -6.72 -16.88 26.48
CA ALA A 156 -6.92 -18.29 26.15
C ALA A 156 -5.85 -18.78 25.17
N LEU A 157 -5.49 -17.97 24.18
CA LEU A 157 -4.41 -18.29 23.25
C LEU A 157 -3.07 -18.44 23.97
N ASN A 158 -2.72 -17.51 24.87
CA ASN A 158 -1.48 -17.59 25.65
C ASN A 158 -1.45 -18.83 26.54
N SER A 159 -2.56 -19.14 27.22
CA SER A 159 -2.69 -20.37 28.02
C SER A 159 -2.49 -21.63 27.16
N ALA A 160 -3.09 -21.66 25.97
CA ALA A 160 -2.93 -22.77 25.03
C ALA A 160 -1.50 -22.88 24.49
N ARG A 161 -0.79 -21.76 24.28
CA ARG A 161 0.63 -21.75 23.86
C ARG A 161 1.53 -22.34 24.94
N GLU A 162 1.30 -21.97 26.20
CA GLU A 162 2.06 -22.49 27.34
C GLU A 162 1.86 -24.01 27.50
N ALA A 163 0.61 -24.49 27.41
CA ALA A 163 0.32 -25.92 27.43
C ALA A 163 0.89 -26.67 26.22
N ALA A 164 0.84 -26.07 25.03
CA ALA A 164 1.44 -26.65 23.82
C ALA A 164 2.97 -26.70 23.86
N ALA A 165 3.63 -25.85 24.65
CA ALA A 165 5.08 -25.89 24.82
C ALA A 165 5.54 -27.15 25.57
N THR A 166 4.70 -27.71 26.44
CA THR A 166 5.00 -28.95 27.19
C THR A 166 4.48 -30.20 26.50
N THR A 167 3.34 -30.10 25.81
CA THR A 167 2.65 -31.25 25.19
C THR A 167 2.27 -31.00 23.73
N PRO A 168 3.22 -30.67 22.84
CA PRO A 168 2.93 -30.26 21.47
C PRO A 168 2.19 -31.33 20.63
N TRP A 169 2.40 -32.62 20.92
CA TRP A 169 1.70 -33.71 20.23
C TRP A 169 0.22 -33.80 20.54
N LEU A 170 -0.31 -33.05 21.52
CA LEU A 170 -1.76 -32.95 21.79
C LEU A 170 -2.45 -31.91 20.91
N TYR A 171 -1.70 -30.96 20.36
CA TYR A 171 -2.25 -29.86 19.57
C TYR A 171 -2.25 -30.19 18.07
N PRO A 172 -3.17 -29.61 17.30
CA PRO A 172 -3.19 -29.79 15.84
C PRO A 172 -2.02 -29.06 15.19
N SER A 173 -1.54 -29.57 14.05
CA SER A 173 -0.36 -29.05 13.37
C SER A 173 -0.48 -27.58 12.95
N TRP A 174 -1.70 -27.12 12.61
CA TRP A 174 -1.94 -25.71 12.28
C TRP A 174 -1.69 -24.79 13.48
N PHE A 175 -2.05 -25.25 14.70
CA PHE A 175 -1.85 -24.48 15.91
C PHE A 175 -0.37 -24.37 16.22
N ILE A 176 0.33 -25.51 16.17
CA ILE A 176 1.78 -25.57 16.37
C ILE A 176 2.48 -24.63 15.39
N LYS A 177 2.19 -24.75 14.09
CA LYS A 177 2.83 -23.92 13.05
C LYS A 177 2.60 -22.43 13.28
N ASN A 178 1.39 -22.02 13.64
CA ASN A 178 1.01 -20.62 13.64
C ASN A 178 1.11 -19.95 15.01
N TYR A 179 1.22 -20.67 16.12
CA TYR A 179 1.08 -20.06 17.45
C TYR A 179 2.19 -20.39 18.44
N THR A 180 3.14 -21.29 18.12
CA THR A 180 4.25 -21.63 19.05
C THR A 180 5.44 -20.66 18.95
N PHE A 181 5.32 -19.53 18.27
CA PHE A 181 6.31 -18.46 18.35
C PHE A 181 6.34 -17.87 19.77
N LYS A 182 7.44 -17.24 20.19
CA LYS A 182 7.56 -16.59 21.50
C LYS A 182 7.43 -15.07 21.38
N GLY A 183 6.58 -14.46 22.21
CA GLY A 183 6.34 -13.01 22.26
C GLY A 183 5.03 -12.58 21.61
N GLU A 184 4.84 -11.27 21.47
CA GLU A 184 3.63 -10.63 20.95
C GLU A 184 3.94 -9.75 19.74
N SER A 185 2.91 -9.42 18.95
CA SER A 185 3.08 -8.49 17.83
C SER A 185 3.40 -7.10 18.34
N THR A 186 4.27 -6.36 17.65
CA THR A 186 4.61 -4.97 18.00
C THR A 186 3.54 -3.94 17.65
N CYS A 187 2.35 -4.39 17.23
CA CYS A 187 1.25 -3.52 16.85
C CYS A 187 0.12 -3.54 17.88
N SER A 188 -0.48 -4.72 18.10
CA SER A 188 -1.68 -4.86 18.92
C SER A 188 -1.94 -6.33 19.29
N ASP A 189 -2.87 -6.53 20.21
CA ASP A 189 -3.40 -7.84 20.58
C ASP A 189 -4.12 -8.50 19.40
N TYR A 190 -4.83 -7.72 18.59
CA TYR A 190 -5.50 -8.21 17.39
C TYR A 190 -4.49 -8.70 16.35
N SER A 191 -3.36 -8.00 16.18
CA SER A 191 -2.27 -8.46 15.33
C SER A 191 -1.60 -9.71 15.89
N THR A 192 -1.52 -9.84 17.22
CA THR A 192 -0.94 -11.03 17.88
C THR A 192 -1.78 -12.29 17.64
N GLN A 193 -3.11 -12.19 17.76
CA GLN A 193 -3.99 -13.36 17.59
C GLN A 193 -4.06 -13.88 16.14
N ARG A 194 -3.60 -13.12 15.15
CA ARG A 194 -3.47 -13.60 13.76
C ARG A 194 -2.45 -14.74 13.62
N GLY A 195 -1.58 -14.94 14.60
CA GLY A 195 -0.54 -15.96 14.59
C GLY A 195 0.75 -15.50 13.89
N GLY A 196 1.75 -16.37 13.86
CA GLY A 196 3.01 -16.20 13.15
C GLY A 196 2.85 -16.39 11.64
N GLY A 197 3.92 -16.10 10.89
CA GLY A 197 3.90 -16.21 9.43
C GLY A 197 3.34 -14.99 8.72
N GLN A 198 3.07 -13.89 9.44
CA GLN A 198 2.50 -12.69 8.83
C GLN A 198 3.48 -12.06 7.85
N ARG A 199 2.97 -11.51 6.76
CA ARG A 199 3.74 -10.69 5.82
C ARG A 199 3.22 -9.27 5.87
N VAL A 200 4.06 -8.30 6.15
CA VAL A 200 3.62 -6.95 6.53
C VAL A 200 4.26 -5.88 5.65
N VAL A 201 3.43 -5.02 5.05
CA VAL A 201 3.85 -3.74 4.48
C VAL A 201 3.62 -2.66 5.53
N SER A 202 4.71 -2.09 6.03
CA SER A 202 4.75 -1.21 7.18
C SER A 202 4.86 0.26 6.76
N PHE A 203 4.02 1.10 7.34
CA PHE A 203 3.95 2.53 7.11
C PHE A 203 4.02 3.31 8.42
N SER A 204 4.60 4.50 8.37
CA SER A 204 4.47 5.53 9.42
C SER A 204 3.55 6.63 8.91
N TYR A 205 2.56 7.01 9.70
CA TYR A 205 1.84 8.26 9.52
C TYR A 205 1.93 9.09 10.80
N TYR A 206 2.33 10.35 10.69
CA TYR A 206 2.34 11.26 11.83
C TYR A 206 1.60 12.55 11.48
N SER A 207 0.63 12.89 12.32
CA SER A 207 0.09 14.24 12.37
C SER A 207 1.03 15.10 13.18
N VAL A 208 1.27 16.29 12.69
CA VAL A 208 2.07 17.29 13.39
C VAL A 208 1.17 18.04 14.37
N ASP A 209 -0.02 18.43 13.90
CA ASP A 209 -1.01 19.14 14.69
C ASP A 209 -1.87 18.16 15.51
N PRO A 210 -2.39 18.58 16.69
CA PRO A 210 -3.32 17.79 17.48
C PRO A 210 -4.60 17.42 16.73
N VAL A 211 -4.98 18.25 15.75
CA VAL A 211 -6.11 18.04 14.85
C VAL A 211 -5.60 18.10 13.42
N THR A 212 -5.79 17.02 12.68
CA THR A 212 -5.37 16.91 11.29
C THR A 212 -6.26 17.82 10.43
N ASP A 213 -5.65 18.82 9.80
CA ASP A 213 -6.29 19.52 8.69
C ASP A 213 -6.31 18.60 7.45
N TYR A 214 -7.50 18.11 7.12
CA TYR A 214 -7.71 17.18 6.02
C TYR A 214 -7.36 17.78 4.64
N ASP A 215 -7.48 19.11 4.49
CA ASP A 215 -7.21 19.83 3.24
C ASP A 215 -5.79 20.41 3.16
N SER A 216 -5.00 20.24 4.21
CA SER A 216 -3.57 20.56 4.21
C SER A 216 -2.81 19.79 3.14
N GLU A 217 -1.73 20.39 2.63
CA GLU A 217 -0.80 19.70 1.71
C GLU A 217 -0.16 18.46 2.36
N HIS A 218 0.05 18.47 3.68
CA HIS A 218 0.54 17.31 4.43
C HIS A 218 -0.45 16.15 4.37
N SER A 219 -1.74 16.41 4.63
CA SER A 219 -2.79 15.40 4.54
C SER A 219 -2.94 14.85 3.12
N LYS A 220 -2.98 15.72 2.10
CA LYS A 220 -3.04 15.30 0.69
C LYS A 220 -1.86 14.42 0.29
N LYS A 221 -0.67 14.71 0.83
CA LYS A 221 0.55 13.97 0.51
C LYS A 221 0.71 12.66 1.26
N TYR A 222 0.40 12.62 2.56
CA TYR A 222 0.77 11.48 3.41
C TYR A 222 -0.41 10.74 4.04
N PHE A 223 -1.58 11.39 4.18
CA PHE A 223 -2.74 10.81 4.86
C PHE A 223 -3.76 10.23 3.87
N ARG A 224 -4.26 11.07 2.96
CA ARG A 224 -5.27 10.71 1.96
C ARG A 224 -4.86 9.56 1.03
N PRO A 225 -3.57 9.32 0.72
CA PRO A 225 -3.19 8.17 -0.09
C PRO A 225 -3.34 6.80 0.59
N LEU A 226 -3.48 6.74 1.93
CA LEU A 226 -3.47 5.48 2.68
C LEU A 226 -4.58 4.51 2.25
N TYR A 227 -5.79 5.01 1.96
CA TYR A 227 -6.88 4.16 1.46
C TYR A 227 -6.50 3.49 0.12
N GLY A 228 -5.94 4.27 -0.81
CA GLY A 228 -5.44 3.74 -2.08
C GLY A 228 -4.27 2.78 -1.92
N ARG A 229 -3.43 2.94 -0.89
CA ARG A 229 -2.38 1.96 -0.55
C ARG A 229 -2.97 0.65 -0.07
N ALA A 230 -4.01 0.68 0.78
CA ALA A 230 -4.67 -0.52 1.27
C ALA A 230 -5.25 -1.36 0.11
N LEU A 231 -5.93 -0.71 -0.84
CA LEU A 231 -6.41 -1.35 -2.08
C LEU A 231 -5.28 -1.93 -2.93
N ALA A 232 -4.19 -1.17 -3.13
CA ALA A 232 -3.06 -1.63 -3.91
C ALA A 232 -2.38 -2.86 -3.27
N ILE A 233 -2.23 -2.90 -1.94
CA ILE A 233 -1.66 -4.05 -1.22
C ILE A 233 -2.53 -5.28 -1.38
N ALA A 234 -3.85 -5.15 -1.22
CA ALA A 234 -4.78 -6.28 -1.40
C ALA A 234 -4.67 -6.90 -2.80
N THR A 235 -4.40 -6.07 -3.81
CA THR A 235 -4.33 -6.48 -5.22
C THR A 235 -2.95 -7.02 -5.60
N LEU A 236 -1.89 -6.31 -5.25
CA LEU A 236 -0.52 -6.57 -5.71
C LEU A 236 0.26 -7.50 -4.77
N TYR A 237 -0.11 -7.54 -3.50
CA TYR A 237 0.50 -8.37 -2.47
C TYR A 237 -0.58 -9.17 -1.72
N PRO A 238 -1.31 -10.07 -2.40
CA PRO A 238 -2.37 -10.84 -1.77
C PRO A 238 -1.84 -11.62 -0.56
N GLY A 239 -2.56 -11.54 0.56
CA GLY A 239 -2.17 -12.13 1.83
C GLY A 239 -1.20 -11.29 2.69
N TRP A 240 -0.68 -10.17 2.17
CA TRP A 240 0.09 -9.23 2.98
C TRP A 240 -0.82 -8.29 3.76
N LEU A 241 -0.42 -7.99 4.98
CA LEU A 241 -1.05 -7.01 5.84
C LEU A 241 -0.47 -5.62 5.58
N MET A 242 -1.31 -4.59 5.65
CA MET A 242 -0.88 -3.22 5.75
C MET A 242 -0.86 -2.83 7.23
N ARG A 243 0.26 -2.35 7.73
CA ARG A 243 0.39 -1.93 9.13
C ARG A 243 0.75 -0.45 9.19
N ILE A 244 -0.11 0.34 9.83
CA ILE A 244 0.03 1.81 9.91
C ILE A 244 0.34 2.18 11.35
N TYR A 245 1.59 2.58 11.60
CA TYR A 245 2.00 3.15 12.88
C TYR A 245 1.67 4.64 12.88
N HIS A 246 0.84 5.09 13.84
CA HIS A 246 0.38 6.47 13.88
C HIS A 246 0.29 7.10 15.27
N ASN A 247 0.38 8.43 15.31
CA ASN A 247 0.12 9.24 16.50
C ASN A 247 -1.23 9.97 16.49
N VAL A 248 -2.13 9.64 15.56
CA VAL A 248 -3.49 10.22 15.53
C VAL A 248 -4.18 9.95 16.86
N SER A 249 -4.54 11.02 17.55
CA SER A 249 -5.25 10.99 18.82
C SER A 249 -6.72 10.66 18.59
N SER A 250 -7.35 9.97 19.55
CA SER A 250 -8.80 9.73 19.55
C SER A 250 -9.62 11.04 19.61
N GLN A 251 -9.00 12.14 20.03
CA GLN A 251 -9.58 13.49 20.02
C GLN A 251 -9.64 14.11 18.61
N ASP A 252 -8.79 13.66 17.69
CA ASP A 252 -8.84 14.06 16.28
C ASP A 252 -9.91 13.23 15.58
N HIS A 253 -11.18 13.65 15.74
CA HIS A 253 -12.33 12.92 15.22
C HIS A 253 -12.28 12.71 13.71
N ASN A 254 -11.76 13.68 12.94
CA ASN A 254 -11.70 13.59 11.48
C ASN A 254 -10.65 12.58 11.02
N ALA A 255 -9.43 12.67 11.54
CA ALA A 255 -8.39 11.70 11.19
C ALA A 255 -8.73 10.31 11.70
N THR A 256 -9.28 10.21 12.91
CA THR A 256 -9.74 8.93 13.46
C THR A 256 -10.81 8.31 12.57
N LYS A 257 -11.84 9.09 12.17
CA LYS A 257 -12.89 8.61 11.24
C LYS A 257 -12.31 8.10 9.92
N TYR A 258 -11.31 8.80 9.36
CA TYR A 258 -10.66 8.37 8.13
C TYR A 258 -9.85 7.07 8.30
N LEU A 259 -9.01 6.97 9.34
CA LEU A 259 -8.28 5.72 9.63
C LEU A 259 -9.25 4.55 9.88
N CYS A 260 -10.32 4.78 10.64
CA CYS A 260 -11.36 3.81 10.87
C CYS A 260 -12.04 3.37 9.57
N SER A 261 -12.27 4.28 8.60
CA SER A 261 -12.83 3.91 7.29
C SER A 261 -11.96 2.91 6.54
N ILE A 262 -10.63 3.07 6.61
CA ILE A 262 -9.68 2.13 6.01
C ILE A 262 -9.71 0.80 6.78
N TYR A 263 -9.60 0.85 8.11
CA TYR A 263 -9.58 -0.33 8.96
C TYR A 263 -10.86 -1.16 8.84
N CYS A 264 -12.02 -0.51 8.81
CA CYS A 264 -13.30 -1.21 8.69
C CYS A 264 -13.54 -1.77 7.28
N ALA A 265 -13.07 -1.09 6.23
CA ALA A 265 -13.21 -1.57 4.84
C ALA A 265 -12.23 -2.69 4.47
N HIS A 266 -11.10 -2.81 5.18
CA HIS A 266 -10.00 -3.67 4.79
C HIS A 266 -9.50 -4.54 5.95
N SER A 267 -9.87 -5.81 5.96
CA SER A 267 -9.50 -6.77 7.02
C SER A 267 -8.00 -7.07 7.12
N HIS A 268 -7.21 -6.74 6.09
CA HIS A 268 -5.75 -6.84 6.06
C HIS A 268 -5.04 -5.59 6.59
N VAL A 269 -5.77 -4.56 7.04
CA VAL A 269 -5.17 -3.34 7.61
C VAL A 269 -5.14 -3.43 9.14
N ASP A 270 -4.00 -3.16 9.74
CA ASP A 270 -3.81 -3.00 11.19
C ASP A 270 -3.41 -1.54 11.49
N LEU A 271 -4.10 -0.93 12.46
CA LEU A 271 -3.77 0.39 12.99
C LEU A 271 -3.01 0.21 14.31
N CYS A 272 -1.83 0.83 14.42
CA CYS A 272 -0.94 0.70 15.58
C CYS A 272 -0.68 2.08 16.19
N PRO A 273 -1.42 2.47 17.24
CA PRO A 273 -1.15 3.69 17.98
C PRO A 273 0.24 3.64 18.61
N VAL A 274 1.12 4.57 18.25
CA VAL A 274 2.53 4.55 18.70
C VAL A 274 2.72 4.94 20.17
N THR A 275 1.62 5.30 20.85
CA THR A 275 1.59 5.62 22.28
C THR A 275 1.57 4.36 23.15
N GLU A 276 1.11 3.23 22.62
CA GLU A 276 0.78 2.02 23.39
C GLU A 276 1.13 0.74 22.60
N LEU A 277 2.36 0.66 22.06
CA LEU A 277 2.79 -0.52 21.32
C LEU A 277 3.20 -1.65 22.28
N PRO A 278 2.82 -2.92 22.02
CA PRO A 278 3.35 -4.05 22.78
C PRO A 278 4.87 -4.15 22.63
N ASP A 279 5.57 -4.50 23.72
CA ASP A 279 7.03 -4.54 23.88
C ASP A 279 7.80 -3.22 23.66
N LEU A 280 7.22 -2.27 22.90
CA LEU A 280 7.85 -1.02 22.50
C LEU A 280 7.32 0.18 23.29
N GLY A 281 6.18 0.08 23.97
CA GLY A 281 5.61 1.18 24.74
C GLY A 281 5.33 2.44 23.90
N ASN A 282 5.59 3.61 24.49
CA ASN A 282 5.32 4.90 23.87
C ASN A 282 6.52 5.41 23.05
N LEU A 283 6.47 5.25 21.73
CA LEU A 283 7.54 5.70 20.82
C LEU A 283 7.62 7.23 20.68
N ILE A 284 6.62 7.99 21.14
CA ILE A 284 6.70 9.46 21.19
C ILE A 284 7.65 9.88 22.32
N GLN A 285 7.74 9.10 23.40
CA GLN A 285 8.53 9.41 24.59
C GLN A 285 9.92 8.77 24.60
N GLN A 286 10.14 7.68 23.85
CA GLN A 286 11.40 6.93 23.86
C GLN A 286 12.54 7.57 23.06
N VAL A 287 12.24 8.58 22.25
CA VAL A 287 13.26 9.36 21.57
C VAL A 287 13.98 10.18 22.65
N VAL A 288 15.20 9.76 23.00
CA VAL A 288 16.08 10.51 23.91
C VAL A 288 16.37 11.86 23.27
N VAL A 289 15.57 12.86 23.65
CA VAL A 289 15.85 14.27 23.38
C VAL A 289 17.18 14.54 24.06
N GLY A 290 18.16 15.08 23.32
CA GLY A 290 19.50 15.40 23.81
C GLY A 290 19.50 16.45 24.92
N ARG A 291 18.99 16.10 26.11
CA ARG A 291 19.05 16.89 27.35
C ARG A 291 20.47 16.90 27.98
N LEU A 292 21.51 16.60 27.21
CA LEU A 292 22.90 16.57 27.70
C LEU A 292 23.69 17.84 27.36
N TRP A 293 23.12 18.82 26.66
CA TRP A 293 23.81 20.10 26.38
C TRP A 293 23.58 21.19 27.43
N ARG A 294 23.04 20.86 28.62
CA ARG A 294 22.67 21.87 29.63
C ARG A 294 23.55 21.90 30.89
N PHE A 295 24.76 21.36 30.81
CA PHE A 295 25.79 21.54 31.84
C PHE A 295 27.12 21.95 31.18
N ALA A 296 27.15 23.16 30.64
CA ALA A 296 28.37 23.94 30.54
C ALA A 296 28.14 25.17 31.43
N GLU A 297 28.89 25.24 32.51
CA GLU A 297 28.84 26.31 33.51
C GLU A 297 29.18 27.68 32.88
N GLY A 298 28.49 28.73 33.35
CA GLY A 298 29.03 30.09 33.38
C GLY A 298 28.58 31.06 32.29
N ASP A 299 27.38 31.62 32.40
CA ASP A 299 27.12 33.03 32.04
C ASP A 299 25.82 33.53 32.72
N PRO A 300 25.87 34.48 33.67
CA PRO A 300 24.67 35.04 34.31
C PRO A 300 23.97 36.16 33.51
N THR A 301 24.31 36.40 32.23
CA THR A 301 23.81 37.59 31.50
C THR A 301 22.91 37.31 30.28
N VAL A 302 22.18 36.19 30.25
CA VAL A 302 21.16 35.96 29.21
C VAL A 302 19.74 36.12 29.78
N GLU A 303 19.28 37.37 29.79
CA GLU A 303 17.88 37.74 29.99
C GLU A 303 17.13 37.58 28.65
N ALA A 304 16.56 36.39 28.40
CA ALA A 304 15.40 36.09 27.53
C ALA A 304 15.43 34.62 27.11
N PHE A 305 14.80 33.77 27.93
CA PHE A 305 14.59 32.35 27.64
C PHE A 305 13.46 32.20 26.62
N MET A 306 13.74 32.39 25.32
CA MET A 306 12.81 31.98 24.27
C MET A 306 12.85 30.46 24.13
N SER A 307 11.96 29.76 24.84
CA SER A 307 11.61 28.37 24.55
C SER A 307 11.08 28.29 23.12
N ARG A 308 11.92 27.87 22.16
CA ARG A 308 11.47 27.60 20.79
C ARG A 308 10.70 26.29 20.77
N ASP A 309 9.39 26.35 21.00
CA ASP A 309 8.45 25.23 20.83
C ASP A 309 8.51 24.59 19.42
N THR A 310 9.02 25.32 18.42
CA THR A 310 9.29 24.81 17.07
C THR A 310 10.33 23.68 17.03
N ASP A 311 11.33 23.70 17.91
CA ASP A 311 12.42 22.71 17.89
C ASP A 311 11.90 21.35 18.37
N ARG A 312 11.00 21.36 19.36
CA ARG A 312 10.26 20.19 19.85
C ARG A 312 9.28 19.61 18.80
N TYR A 313 8.81 20.45 17.88
CA TYR A 313 7.86 20.08 16.83
C TYR A 313 8.55 19.42 15.63
N VAL A 314 9.71 19.94 15.22
CA VAL A 314 10.56 19.35 14.17
C VAL A 314 11.21 18.05 14.67
N GLU A 315 11.60 18.00 15.95
CA GLU A 315 12.11 16.82 16.67
C GLU A 315 11.27 15.55 16.52
N ARG A 316 9.94 15.70 16.61
CA ARG A 316 9.00 14.58 16.57
C ARG A 316 8.83 14.00 15.15
N GLN A 317 9.08 14.78 14.11
CA GLN A 317 8.78 14.38 12.73
C GLN A 317 9.82 13.41 12.17
N GLU A 318 11.11 13.68 12.39
CA GLU A 318 12.19 12.87 11.81
C GLU A 318 12.30 11.50 12.47
N THR A 319 11.96 11.41 13.76
CA THR A 319 11.90 10.15 14.48
C THR A 319 10.61 9.38 14.21
N ALA A 320 9.50 10.06 13.88
CA ALA A 320 8.25 9.40 13.51
C ALA A 320 8.35 8.57 12.23
N ARG A 321 9.24 8.96 11.32
CA ARG A 321 9.60 8.15 10.15
C ARG A 321 10.11 6.76 10.57
N LEU A 322 10.79 6.61 11.70
CA LEU A 322 11.33 5.33 12.14
C LEU A 322 10.25 4.33 12.57
N TRP A 323 9.02 4.76 12.88
CA TRP A 323 7.98 3.86 13.41
C TRP A 323 7.67 2.69 12.48
N ARG A 324 7.78 2.86 11.16
CA ARG A 324 7.64 1.79 10.17
C ARG A 324 8.68 0.67 10.33
N PHE A 325 9.75 0.87 11.08
CA PHE A 325 10.73 -0.17 11.42
C PHE A 325 10.33 -1.00 12.65
N ALA A 326 9.22 -0.68 13.33
CA ALA A 326 8.76 -1.42 14.50
C ALA A 326 8.40 -2.90 14.21
N VAL A 327 8.11 -3.23 12.95
CA VAL A 327 7.90 -4.61 12.46
C VAL A 327 9.17 -5.47 12.46
N MET A 328 10.35 -4.85 12.47
CA MET A 328 11.62 -5.56 12.47
C MET A 328 11.80 -6.29 13.82
N GLY A 329 11.98 -7.61 13.79
CA GLY A 329 12.03 -8.44 14.99
C GLY A 329 10.68 -8.70 15.68
N ASP A 330 9.56 -8.31 15.05
CA ASP A 330 8.23 -8.74 15.49
C ASP A 330 8.12 -10.28 15.36
N PRO A 331 7.85 -11.02 16.45
CA PRO A 331 7.81 -12.48 16.44
C PRO A 331 6.63 -13.08 15.65
N THR A 332 5.62 -12.28 15.32
CA THR A 332 4.45 -12.68 14.53
C THR A 332 4.67 -12.53 13.02
N VAL A 333 5.67 -11.74 12.63
CA VAL A 333 5.93 -11.36 11.25
C VAL A 333 7.06 -12.19 10.69
N GLU A 334 6.80 -12.96 9.62
CA GLU A 334 7.81 -13.70 8.86
C GLU A 334 8.59 -12.76 7.94
N ALA A 335 7.89 -11.90 7.19
CA ALA A 335 8.49 -10.99 6.22
C ALA A 335 7.88 -9.59 6.33
N PHE A 336 8.70 -8.56 6.18
CA PHE A 336 8.22 -7.18 6.18
C PHE A 336 8.81 -6.35 5.04
N MET A 337 8.10 -5.30 4.66
CA MET A 337 8.56 -4.24 3.77
C MET A 337 8.26 -2.89 4.40
N SER A 338 9.23 -1.99 4.40
CA SER A 338 9.07 -0.61 4.88
C SER A 338 8.72 0.31 3.71
N ARG A 339 7.70 1.15 3.86
CA ARG A 339 7.19 2.01 2.80
C ARG A 339 6.84 3.42 3.27
N ASP A 340 7.11 4.39 2.40
CA ASP A 340 6.65 5.77 2.58
C ASP A 340 5.19 5.87 2.13
N THR A 341 4.37 6.65 2.85
CA THR A 341 2.94 6.82 2.56
C THR A 341 2.69 7.61 1.27
N ASP A 342 3.65 8.45 0.87
CA ASP A 342 3.59 9.27 -0.34
C ASP A 342 4.02 8.53 -1.62
N SER A 343 4.23 7.21 -1.53
CA SER A 343 4.74 6.40 -2.62
C SER A 343 3.71 5.39 -3.10
N TRP A 344 3.51 5.31 -4.41
CA TRP A 344 2.67 4.31 -5.05
C TRP A 344 3.33 2.94 -5.05
N ILE A 345 2.50 1.90 -4.96
CA ILE A 345 2.93 0.52 -5.15
C ILE A 345 2.75 0.20 -6.63
N LEU A 346 3.85 -0.09 -7.31
CA LEU A 346 3.90 -0.31 -8.75
C LEU A 346 4.12 -1.81 -9.04
N GLU A 347 3.60 -2.29 -10.16
CA GLU A 347 3.86 -3.65 -10.63
C GLU A 347 5.38 -3.90 -10.78
N ARG A 348 6.11 -2.90 -11.25
CA ARG A 348 7.58 -2.92 -11.31
C ARG A 348 8.25 -3.32 -9.99
N GLU A 349 7.73 -2.80 -8.88
CA GLU A 349 8.24 -3.15 -7.56
C GLU A 349 7.84 -4.57 -7.18
N THR A 350 6.60 -4.95 -7.47
CA THR A 350 6.10 -6.29 -7.12
C THR A 350 6.95 -7.38 -7.74
N VAL A 351 7.44 -7.18 -8.98
CA VAL A 351 8.30 -8.16 -9.66
C VAL A 351 9.61 -8.37 -8.91
N VAL A 352 10.29 -7.30 -8.49
CA VAL A 352 11.57 -7.42 -7.76
C VAL A 352 11.38 -7.93 -6.33
N VAL A 353 10.23 -7.65 -5.71
CA VAL A 353 9.85 -8.25 -4.41
C VAL A 353 9.60 -9.75 -4.57
N GLN A 354 8.91 -10.18 -5.63
CA GLN A 354 8.71 -11.61 -5.91
C GLN A 354 10.03 -12.33 -6.22
N GLU A 355 10.97 -11.67 -6.90
CA GLU A 355 12.32 -12.20 -7.10
C GLU A 355 13.03 -12.38 -5.75
N TRP A 356 12.97 -11.39 -4.87
CA TRP A 356 13.54 -11.49 -3.52
C TRP A 356 12.94 -12.65 -2.72
N LEU A 357 11.62 -12.76 -2.65
CA LEU A 357 10.94 -13.82 -1.89
C LEU A 357 11.32 -15.24 -2.35
N LYS A 358 11.80 -15.39 -3.60
CA LYS A 358 12.25 -16.66 -4.19
C LYS A 358 13.77 -16.83 -4.20
N SER A 359 14.53 -15.80 -3.84
CA SER A 359 15.99 -15.76 -3.98
C SER A 359 16.76 -16.51 -2.91
N GLY A 360 16.11 -16.84 -1.77
CA GLY A 360 16.78 -17.35 -0.58
C GLY A 360 17.57 -16.30 0.22
N LYS A 361 17.56 -15.01 -0.20
CA LYS A 361 18.17 -13.91 0.56
C LYS A 361 17.27 -13.40 1.67
N ALA A 362 17.85 -13.15 2.83
CA ALA A 362 17.09 -12.69 3.99
C ALA A 362 16.55 -11.26 3.85
N PHE A 363 17.26 -10.37 3.15
CA PHE A 363 16.90 -8.96 3.03
C PHE A 363 16.80 -8.49 1.59
N HIS A 364 16.09 -7.38 1.38
CA HIS A 364 15.89 -6.75 0.08
C HIS A 364 16.05 -5.25 0.14
N VAL A 365 16.76 -4.69 -0.84
CA VAL A 365 16.93 -3.25 -1.03
C VAL A 365 16.64 -2.89 -2.49
N ILE A 366 15.87 -1.83 -2.69
CA ILE A 366 15.44 -1.36 -4.01
C ILE A 366 15.91 0.08 -4.25
N ARG A 367 16.60 0.33 -5.37
CA ARG A 367 17.14 1.64 -5.75
C ARG A 367 16.83 1.96 -7.21
N ASP A 368 15.68 2.58 -7.44
CA ASP A 368 15.13 2.73 -8.79
C ASP A 368 15.24 4.13 -9.44
N HIS A 369 16.06 5.04 -8.91
CA HIS A 369 16.16 6.42 -9.40
C HIS A 369 17.60 6.97 -9.23
N PRO A 370 18.10 7.91 -10.06
CA PRO A 370 19.47 8.43 -9.94
C PRO A 370 19.82 9.02 -8.56
N SER A 371 18.83 9.59 -7.87
CA SER A 371 18.99 10.12 -6.50
C SER A 371 18.99 9.05 -5.40
N HIS A 372 18.71 7.79 -5.71
CA HIS A 372 18.65 6.67 -4.76
C HIS A 372 20.06 6.18 -4.38
N LYS A 373 20.83 7.07 -3.75
CA LYS A 373 22.25 6.87 -3.38
C LYS A 373 22.47 6.36 -1.96
N ALA A 374 21.40 6.24 -1.17
CA ALA A 374 21.48 5.69 0.18
C ALA A 374 21.71 4.17 0.12
N ILE A 375 22.49 3.67 1.08
CA ILE A 375 22.77 2.24 1.16
C ILE A 375 21.50 1.43 1.47
N ILE A 376 20.57 1.99 2.22
CA ILE A 376 19.21 1.46 2.34
C ILE A 376 18.28 2.68 2.27
N LEU A 377 17.35 2.68 1.32
CA LEU A 377 16.26 3.65 1.28
C LEU A 377 15.20 3.27 2.30
N ALA A 378 14.83 4.21 3.15
CA ALA A 378 13.98 3.93 4.28
C ALA A 378 12.55 3.48 3.90
N GLY A 379 12.05 3.88 2.73
CA GLY A 379 10.76 3.42 2.16
C GLY A 379 10.84 2.32 1.09
N LEU A 380 12.02 1.72 0.87
CA LEU A 380 12.26 0.77 -0.23
C LEU A 380 13.20 -0.38 0.20
N TRP A 381 12.88 -0.98 1.33
CA TRP A 381 13.60 -2.15 1.84
C TRP A 381 12.69 -3.09 2.61
N GLY A 382 13.14 -4.33 2.80
CA GLY A 382 12.41 -5.35 3.52
C GLY A 382 13.33 -6.46 4.00
N GLY A 383 12.77 -7.36 4.79
CA GLY A 383 13.50 -8.48 5.34
C GLY A 383 12.61 -9.58 5.89
N PHE A 384 13.17 -10.77 5.99
CA PHE A 384 12.62 -11.85 6.79
C PHE A 384 13.09 -11.69 8.24
N ASN A 385 12.21 -11.92 9.21
CA ASN A 385 12.56 -11.90 10.64
C ASN A 385 13.24 -13.22 11.07
N ILE A 386 14.26 -13.68 10.33
CA ILE A 386 14.97 -14.94 10.59
C ILE A 386 15.89 -14.89 11.82
N TRP A 387 16.28 -13.70 12.28
CA TRP A 387 17.10 -13.49 13.49
C TRP A 387 16.38 -12.59 14.49
N PRO A 388 15.25 -13.03 15.08
CA PRO A 388 14.35 -12.15 15.82
C PRO A 388 15.03 -11.45 16.99
N ASN A 389 15.93 -12.13 17.73
CA ASN A 389 16.67 -11.51 18.84
C ASN A 389 17.65 -10.42 18.37
N THR A 390 18.37 -10.65 17.27
CA THR A 390 19.30 -9.65 16.72
C THR A 390 18.54 -8.47 16.14
N LEU A 391 17.48 -8.72 15.37
CA LEU A 391 16.65 -7.68 14.78
C LEU A 391 15.91 -6.85 15.85
N ARG A 392 15.45 -7.47 16.94
CA ARG A 392 14.91 -6.74 18.10
C ARG A 392 15.94 -5.82 18.75
N ARG A 393 17.19 -6.28 18.93
CA ARG A 393 18.27 -5.44 19.46
C ARG A 393 18.57 -4.26 18.54
N VAL A 394 18.77 -4.51 17.25
CA VAL A 394 18.99 -3.46 16.25
C VAL A 394 17.84 -2.46 16.21
N ARG A 395 16.59 -2.93 16.29
CA ARG A 395 15.40 -2.07 16.38
C ARG A 395 15.43 -1.22 17.66
N GLY A 396 15.76 -1.84 18.79
CA GLY A 396 15.95 -1.16 20.07
C GLY A 396 17.00 -0.06 19.96
N ASP A 397 18.15 -0.36 19.38
CA ASP A 397 19.25 0.61 19.18
C ASP A 397 18.81 1.79 18.31
N ILE A 398 17.97 1.56 17.29
CA ILE A 398 17.41 2.63 16.44
C ILE A 398 16.48 3.54 17.26
N PHE A 399 15.55 2.97 18.04
CA PHE A 399 14.56 3.76 18.79
C PHE A 399 15.11 4.46 20.02
N HIS A 400 16.16 3.91 20.65
CA HIS A 400 16.84 4.52 21.79
C HIS A 400 17.98 5.47 21.38
N HIS A 401 18.30 5.55 20.09
CA HIS A 401 19.34 6.45 19.62
C HIS A 401 18.92 7.91 19.85
N PRO A 402 19.81 8.77 20.40
CA PRO A 402 19.55 10.20 20.53
C PRO A 402 19.12 10.79 19.21
N ALA A 403 18.02 11.55 19.23
CA ALA A 403 17.45 12.13 18.02
C ALA A 403 18.47 13.00 17.29
N ASN A 404 18.50 12.90 15.97
CA ASN A 404 19.23 13.83 15.11
C ASN A 404 18.24 14.43 14.12
N TYR A 405 18.29 15.76 13.96
CA TYR A 405 17.36 16.56 13.17
C TYR A 405 17.57 16.45 11.65
N SER A 406 18.36 15.48 11.19
CA SER A 406 18.60 15.27 9.76
C SER A 406 17.37 14.68 9.08
N LEU A 407 16.94 15.27 7.96
CA LEU A 407 15.94 14.69 7.06
C LEU A 407 16.29 13.29 6.53
N LYS A 408 17.55 12.87 6.70
CA LYS A 408 18.07 11.55 6.31
C LYS A 408 18.33 10.65 7.51
N TYR A 409 17.78 10.99 8.68
CA TYR A 409 18.05 10.28 9.92
C TYR A 409 17.63 8.81 9.85
N ASP A 410 16.49 8.51 9.21
CA ASP A 410 16.05 7.14 8.98
C ASP A 410 17.06 6.34 8.14
N GLN A 411 17.54 6.88 7.04
CA GLN A 411 18.58 6.24 6.21
C GLN A 411 19.93 6.15 6.93
N TYR A 412 20.28 7.14 7.77
CA TYR A 412 21.48 7.09 8.60
C TYR A 412 21.40 5.95 9.63
N MET A 413 20.26 5.77 10.28
CA MET A 413 20.01 4.65 11.18
C MET A 413 20.13 3.32 10.45
N LEU A 414 19.55 3.20 9.26
CA LEU A 414 19.67 2.00 8.45
C LEU A 414 21.14 1.74 8.04
N ALA A 415 21.90 2.77 7.66
CA ALA A 415 23.30 2.62 7.29
C ALA A 415 24.20 2.22 8.46
N THR A 416 23.94 2.71 9.67
CA THR A 416 24.84 2.54 10.83
C THR A 416 24.43 1.42 11.77
N ARG A 417 23.16 1.00 11.78
CA ARG A 417 22.62 -0.03 12.67
C ARG A 417 22.18 -1.29 11.92
N VAL A 418 21.53 -1.14 10.76
CA VAL A 418 20.98 -2.29 10.01
C VAL A 418 21.98 -2.86 9.01
N TRP A 419 22.59 -2.02 8.18
CA TRP A 419 23.49 -2.46 7.11
C TRP A 419 24.65 -3.36 7.58
N PRO A 420 25.34 -3.07 8.71
CA PRO A 420 26.40 -3.95 9.21
C PRO A 420 25.94 -5.39 9.48
N VAL A 421 24.65 -5.57 9.82
CA VAL A 421 24.04 -6.87 10.12
C VAL A 421 23.61 -7.59 8.84
N ILE A 422 23.06 -6.87 7.85
CA ILE A 422 22.40 -7.51 6.70
C ILE A 422 23.25 -7.62 5.44
N LYS A 423 24.37 -6.88 5.34
CA LYS A 423 25.14 -6.70 4.08
C LYS A 423 25.58 -8.00 3.38
N ASN A 424 25.71 -9.10 4.12
CA ASN A 424 26.14 -10.39 3.58
C ASN A 424 24.97 -11.28 3.11
N ASP A 425 23.73 -10.90 3.40
CA ASP A 425 22.52 -11.66 3.08
C ASP A 425 21.38 -10.78 2.55
N VAL A 426 21.70 -10.01 1.52
CA VAL A 426 20.78 -9.05 0.90
C VAL A 426 20.72 -9.24 -0.61
N LEU A 427 19.50 -9.25 -1.16
CA LEU A 427 19.26 -9.05 -2.57
C LEU A 427 19.09 -7.54 -2.83
N GLN A 428 19.85 -7.01 -3.78
CA GLN A 428 19.78 -5.60 -4.12
C GLN A 428 19.31 -5.47 -5.57
N HIS A 429 18.38 -4.54 -5.82
CA HIS A 429 18.02 -4.12 -7.17
C HIS A 429 18.36 -2.66 -7.35
N ASP A 430 19.07 -2.32 -8.42
CA ASP A 430 19.52 -0.95 -8.68
C ASP A 430 19.51 -0.62 -10.18
N SER A 431 18.85 0.48 -10.54
CA SER A 431 18.74 0.96 -11.93
C SER A 431 19.89 1.89 -12.33
N TYR A 432 20.59 2.52 -11.37
CA TYR A 432 21.49 3.65 -11.65
C TYR A 432 22.82 3.63 -10.91
N ASN A 433 22.85 3.08 -9.70
CA ASN A 433 23.99 3.16 -8.79
C ASN A 433 24.61 1.78 -8.51
N CYS A 434 24.44 0.80 -9.41
CA CYS A 434 24.88 -0.59 -9.21
C CYS A 434 26.41 -0.76 -9.03
N LEU A 435 27.20 0.21 -9.51
CA LEU A 435 28.67 0.23 -9.35
C LEU A 435 29.14 1.07 -8.16
N ARG A 436 28.22 1.74 -7.44
CA ARG A 436 28.58 2.54 -6.27
C ARG A 436 29.06 1.62 -5.15
N GLU A 437 30.05 2.09 -4.38
CA GLU A 437 30.50 1.37 -3.19
C GLU A 437 29.31 1.10 -2.24
N GLY A 438 29.22 -0.14 -1.77
CA GLY A 438 28.10 -0.63 -0.96
C GLY A 438 26.84 -1.04 -1.74
N HIS A 439 26.79 -0.79 -3.05
CA HIS A 439 25.73 -1.25 -3.95
C HIS A 439 26.19 -2.37 -4.88
N THR A 440 27.48 -2.73 -4.80
CA THR A 440 28.10 -3.75 -5.64
C THR A 440 27.36 -5.09 -5.53
N GLY A 441 27.17 -5.75 -6.68
CA GLY A 441 26.37 -6.97 -6.78
C GLY A 441 24.85 -6.73 -6.88
N ALA A 442 24.40 -5.48 -6.98
CA ALA A 442 23.00 -5.20 -7.29
C ALA A 442 22.60 -5.72 -8.67
N ARG A 443 21.41 -6.31 -8.75
CA ARG A 443 20.80 -6.78 -9.98
C ARG A 443 20.07 -5.63 -10.69
N PRO A 444 20.04 -5.64 -12.03
CA PRO A 444 19.19 -4.74 -12.78
C PRO A 444 17.71 -5.12 -12.57
N PHE A 445 16.79 -4.21 -12.84
CA PHE A 445 15.37 -4.53 -12.79
C PHE A 445 14.97 -5.44 -13.96
N PRO A 446 14.22 -6.53 -13.71
CA PRO A 446 13.85 -7.51 -14.74
C PRO A 446 12.69 -7.05 -15.64
N VAL A 447 12.16 -5.84 -15.42
CA VAL A 447 11.07 -5.27 -16.21
C VAL A 447 11.42 -3.88 -16.68
N LYS A 448 10.90 -3.51 -17.86
CA LYS A 448 11.13 -2.18 -18.44
C LYS A 448 10.40 -1.11 -17.64
N ARG A 449 10.98 0.08 -17.52
CA ARG A 449 10.29 1.22 -16.91
C ARG A 449 9.21 1.73 -17.86
N GLU A 450 8.03 1.95 -17.32
CA GLU A 450 6.93 2.59 -18.03
C GLU A 450 6.68 3.99 -17.46
N ASP A 451 6.40 4.95 -18.36
CA ASP A 451 6.01 6.31 -18.02
C ASP A 451 6.94 7.06 -17.06
N PHE A 452 8.22 6.69 -17.02
CA PHE A 452 9.21 7.22 -16.07
C PHE A 452 8.82 7.06 -14.60
N GLN A 453 7.89 6.15 -14.28
CA GLN A 453 7.55 5.83 -12.90
C GLN A 453 8.64 4.96 -12.29
N TYR A 454 8.91 5.15 -10.99
CA TYR A 454 9.97 4.43 -10.28
C TYR A 454 9.48 3.94 -8.93
N CYS A 455 10.10 2.90 -8.39
CA CYS A 455 9.78 2.44 -7.03
C CYS A 455 10.05 3.59 -6.05
N GLY A 456 9.03 4.05 -5.31
CA GLY A 456 9.09 5.26 -4.48
C GLY A 456 8.51 6.52 -5.13
N TRP A 457 8.00 6.44 -6.36
CA TRP A 457 7.25 7.50 -7.04
C TRP A 457 5.90 7.79 -6.37
N GLY A 458 5.43 9.03 -6.42
CA GLY A 458 4.06 9.42 -6.08
C GLY A 458 3.70 10.78 -6.69
N PRO A 459 2.44 11.23 -6.56
CA PRO A 459 1.94 12.41 -7.27
C PRO A 459 2.68 13.70 -6.91
N PHE A 460 3.23 13.77 -5.70
CA PHE A 460 4.02 14.91 -5.22
C PHE A 460 5.50 14.89 -5.65
N LYS A 461 5.94 13.89 -6.43
CA LYS A 461 7.36 13.71 -6.83
C LYS A 461 7.60 14.00 -8.32
N TYR A 462 6.75 14.82 -8.95
CA TYR A 462 6.74 15.06 -10.41
C TYR A 462 8.07 15.59 -10.97
N ILE A 463 8.85 16.32 -10.17
CA ILE A 463 10.19 16.81 -10.55
C ILE A 463 11.15 15.63 -10.69
N GLU A 464 11.13 14.69 -9.74
CA GLU A 464 11.95 13.49 -9.73
C GLU A 464 11.61 12.59 -10.93
N ARG A 465 10.32 12.39 -11.22
CA ARG A 465 9.90 11.67 -12.44
C ARG A 465 10.36 12.35 -13.72
N ARG A 466 10.28 13.69 -13.79
CA ARG A 466 10.80 14.43 -14.96
C ARG A 466 12.31 14.26 -15.11
N ARG A 467 13.07 14.10 -14.02
CA ARG A 467 14.51 13.84 -14.08
C ARG A 467 14.83 12.52 -14.78
N LEU A 468 13.99 11.50 -14.62
CA LEU A 468 14.15 10.20 -15.28
C LEU A 468 14.00 10.29 -16.80
N SER A 469 13.13 11.16 -17.32
CA SER A 469 13.02 11.32 -18.79
C SER A 469 14.30 11.89 -19.42
N LEU A 470 15.13 12.55 -18.61
CA LEU A 470 16.39 13.16 -19.03
C LEU A 470 17.62 12.30 -18.67
N THR A 471 17.45 11.22 -17.91
CA THR A 471 18.56 10.44 -17.34
C THR A 471 18.47 8.97 -17.73
N LYS A 472 19.31 8.56 -18.69
CA LYS A 472 19.43 7.15 -19.10
C LYS A 472 20.11 6.33 -18.01
N CYS A 473 19.73 5.06 -17.90
CA CYS A 473 20.44 4.10 -17.06
C CYS A 473 21.87 3.88 -17.55
N PRO A 474 22.87 3.75 -16.67
CA PRO A 474 24.20 3.30 -17.05
C PRO A 474 24.12 1.91 -17.72
N PRO A 475 24.83 1.66 -18.83
CA PRO A 475 24.83 0.37 -19.52
C PRO A 475 25.08 -0.84 -18.58
N GLU A 476 25.93 -0.65 -17.58
CA GLU A 476 26.34 -1.67 -16.61
C GLU A 476 25.21 -2.05 -15.63
N CYS A 477 24.25 -1.14 -15.42
CA CYS A 477 23.09 -1.38 -14.56
C CYS A 477 21.84 -1.83 -15.34
N ARG A 478 21.97 -2.12 -16.63
CA ARG A 478 20.87 -2.63 -17.47
C ARG A 478 20.86 -4.16 -17.45
N PRO A 479 19.70 -4.79 -17.68
CA PRO A 479 19.65 -6.24 -17.87
C PRO A 479 20.51 -6.65 -19.07
N GLN A 480 21.31 -7.71 -18.94
CA GLN A 480 22.19 -8.19 -20.01
C GLN A 480 21.40 -8.53 -21.29
N ASN A 481 20.21 -9.12 -21.14
CA ASN A 481 19.31 -9.47 -22.24
C ASN A 481 18.51 -8.28 -22.80
N HIS A 482 18.61 -7.11 -22.17
CA HIS A 482 17.88 -5.88 -22.53
C HIS A 482 18.74 -4.63 -22.39
N SER A 483 19.94 -4.68 -22.98
CA SER A 483 20.86 -3.54 -23.00
C SER A 483 20.29 -2.32 -23.76
N ASP A 484 19.27 -2.54 -24.58
CA ASP A 484 18.51 -1.52 -25.33
C ASP A 484 17.59 -0.66 -24.43
N TRP A 485 17.30 -1.10 -23.19
CA TRP A 485 16.48 -0.35 -22.24
C TRP A 485 17.25 0.84 -21.67
N ASN A 486 17.30 1.93 -22.44
CA ASN A 486 17.95 3.18 -22.05
C ASN A 486 17.33 3.81 -20.80
N TYR A 487 16.04 3.55 -20.56
CA TYR A 487 15.33 3.91 -19.34
C TYR A 487 14.87 2.60 -18.70
N CYS A 488 15.85 1.92 -18.13
CA CYS A 488 15.59 0.91 -17.13
C CYS A 488 14.99 1.61 -15.89
#